data_AF-A0A8H8JLD1-F1
#
_entry.id   AF-A0A8H8JLD1-F1
#
_cell.length_a   1.000
_cell.length_b   1.000
_cell.length_c   1.000
_cell.angle_alpha   90.00
_cell.angle_beta   90.00
_cell.angle_gamma   90.00
#
_symmetry.space_group_name_H-M   'P 1'
#
loop_
_entity.id
_entity.type
_entity.pdbx_description
1 polymer ?
#
loop_
_entity_poly.entity_id
_entity_poly.type
_entity_poly.pdbx_seq_one_letter_code
_entity_poly.pdbx_strand_id
1 'polypeptide(L)'
;MPPLLKVSVGPSLDDLKEVTYNDNSSHAIRSSSFDGLVSVHIKGEDGVPQKGQDAYFTHESRSTHPLFCQPCPYLQRTRLAVDAPLPGIPSALLADDKSEPPLAPPLNDDFTPTTRRKYFTDETHRKEFTFTPQDLINADFCHGYLQFPGLTFSLPGGIQFDLMSYYDERPVHFVCKQRGNEGRFFVVSFIVLKDGDEEEGEDEDGNNVAPVDSSDID
;
A
#
# COMPACT_ATOMS: atom_id res chain seq x y z
N MET A 1 -7.13 -7.27 20.46
CA MET A 1 -6.03 -6.28 20.33
C MET A 1 -6.22 -5.58 18.97
N PRO A 2 -5.44 -4.56 18.53
CA PRO A 2 -5.57 -4.10 17.15
C PRO A 2 -5.18 -5.25 16.20
N PRO A 3 -5.92 -5.47 15.09
CA PRO A 3 -5.67 -6.61 14.23
C PRO A 3 -4.29 -6.55 13.57
N LEU A 4 -3.66 -7.71 13.40
CA LEU A 4 -2.31 -7.81 12.85
C LEU A 4 -2.35 -7.65 11.33
N LEU A 5 -1.64 -6.64 10.82
CA LEU A 5 -1.51 -6.43 9.38
C LEU A 5 -0.27 -7.13 8.84
N LYS A 6 -0.47 -8.06 7.91
CA LYS A 6 0.60 -8.69 7.15
C LYS A 6 0.73 -8.04 5.78
N VAL A 7 1.96 -7.66 5.43
CA VAL A 7 2.32 -7.05 4.16
C VAL A 7 3.27 -7.96 3.41
N SER A 8 3.00 -8.21 2.14
CA SER A 8 3.89 -8.97 1.27
C SER A 8 4.12 -8.27 -0.06
N VAL A 9 5.32 -8.39 -0.62
CA VAL A 9 5.67 -7.82 -1.93
C VAL A 9 6.38 -8.85 -2.81
N GLY A 10 6.24 -8.70 -4.11
CA GLY A 10 6.98 -9.54 -5.06
C GLY A 10 6.58 -9.31 -6.52
N PRO A 11 7.19 -10.05 -7.46
CA PRO A 11 6.95 -9.84 -8.90
C PRO A 11 5.58 -10.36 -9.37
N SER A 12 4.97 -11.31 -8.66
CA SER A 12 3.68 -11.91 -9.01
C SER A 12 2.89 -12.30 -7.76
N LEU A 13 1.68 -12.84 -7.95
CA LEU A 13 0.86 -13.34 -6.83
C LEU A 13 1.40 -14.65 -6.24
N ASP A 14 2.17 -15.40 -7.03
CA ASP A 14 2.72 -16.70 -6.65
C ASP A 14 4.10 -16.59 -5.99
N ASP A 15 4.76 -15.44 -6.14
CA ASP A 15 6.07 -15.13 -5.56
C ASP A 15 5.95 -13.86 -4.72
N LEU A 16 5.36 -13.97 -3.54
CA LEU A 16 5.23 -12.89 -2.56
C LEU A 16 6.09 -13.20 -1.34
N LYS A 17 6.84 -12.20 -0.86
CA LYS A 17 7.64 -12.28 0.36
C LYS A 17 7.07 -11.30 1.39
N GLU A 18 6.91 -11.78 2.61
CA GLU A 18 6.48 -10.93 3.73
C GLU A 18 7.55 -9.88 4.02
N VAL A 19 7.10 -8.65 4.29
CA VAL A 19 7.96 -7.49 4.52
C VAL A 19 7.49 -6.67 5.70
N THR A 20 8.43 -5.97 6.30
CA THR A 20 8.15 -4.92 7.27
C THR A 20 7.68 -3.64 6.58
N TYR A 21 6.88 -2.85 7.28
CA TYR A 21 6.36 -1.56 6.82
C TYR A 21 6.62 -0.48 7.88
N ASN A 22 6.61 0.79 7.47
CA ASN A 22 6.86 1.96 8.34
C ASN A 22 8.23 1.99 9.05
N ASP A 23 9.22 1.24 8.57
CA ASP A 23 10.56 1.14 9.16
C ASP A 23 11.67 1.75 8.28
N ASN A 24 11.28 2.43 7.18
CA ASN A 24 12.17 2.95 6.14
C ASN A 24 13.04 1.88 5.45
N SER A 25 12.70 0.59 5.60
CA SER A 25 13.31 -0.47 4.81
C SER A 25 12.79 -0.44 3.37
N SER A 26 13.57 -1.00 2.45
CA SER A 26 13.12 -1.22 1.08
C SER A 26 13.45 -2.62 0.63
N HIS A 27 12.58 -3.16 -0.22
CA HIS A 27 12.56 -4.57 -0.59
C HIS A 27 12.81 -4.71 -2.07
N ALA A 28 13.82 -5.50 -2.43
CA ALA A 28 14.17 -5.73 -3.83
C ALA A 28 13.21 -6.70 -4.49
N ILE A 29 12.66 -6.28 -5.63
CA ILE A 29 11.83 -7.10 -6.51
C ILE A 29 12.55 -7.21 -7.84
N ARG A 30 12.84 -8.45 -8.24
CA ARG A 30 13.53 -8.76 -9.50
C ARG A 30 12.74 -9.77 -10.32
N SER A 31 12.54 -9.45 -11.59
CA SER A 31 11.92 -10.28 -12.60
C SER A 31 12.45 -9.92 -13.98
N SER A 32 12.02 -10.64 -15.02
CA SER A 32 12.33 -10.28 -16.41
C SER A 32 11.76 -8.92 -16.84
N SER A 33 10.77 -8.40 -16.11
CA SER A 33 10.03 -7.19 -16.48
C SER A 33 10.24 -6.03 -15.50
N PHE A 34 10.86 -6.27 -14.35
CA PHE A 34 11.06 -5.28 -13.30
C PHE A 34 12.30 -5.61 -12.45
N ASP A 35 13.18 -4.64 -12.23
CA ASP A 35 14.25 -4.69 -11.24
C ASP A 35 14.21 -3.38 -10.46
N GLY A 36 13.85 -3.44 -9.19
CA GLY A 36 13.63 -2.23 -8.38
C GLY A 36 13.45 -2.50 -6.90
N LEU A 37 13.32 -1.42 -6.15
CA LEU A 37 13.12 -1.42 -4.69
C LEU A 37 11.73 -0.86 -4.36
N VAL A 38 11.05 -1.49 -3.40
CA VAL A 38 9.73 -1.07 -2.92
C VAL A 38 9.78 -0.85 -1.42
N SER A 39 9.37 0.32 -0.94
CA SER A 39 9.09 0.59 0.47
C SER A 39 7.57 0.72 0.67
N VAL A 40 7.09 0.30 1.85
CA VAL A 40 5.66 0.34 2.17
C VAL A 40 5.45 1.21 3.40
N HIS A 41 4.63 2.25 3.22
CA HIS A 41 4.23 3.19 4.26
C HIS A 41 2.71 3.16 4.42
N ILE A 42 2.23 3.00 5.65
CA ILE A 42 0.82 2.78 5.99
C ILE A 42 0.41 3.75 7.09
N LYS A 43 -0.60 4.57 6.80
CA LYS A 43 -1.11 5.60 7.72
C LYS A 43 -2.05 4.97 8.75
N GLY A 44 -1.79 5.18 10.04
CA GLY A 44 -2.59 4.68 11.17
C GLY A 44 -3.80 5.55 11.54
N GLU A 45 -4.73 4.93 12.30
CA GLU A 45 -6.14 5.33 12.47
C GLU A 45 -6.41 6.62 13.25
N ASP A 46 -5.49 7.12 14.09
CA ASP A 46 -5.85 8.18 15.05
C ASP A 46 -5.28 9.57 14.73
N GLY A 47 -4.52 9.73 13.64
CA GLY A 47 -3.70 10.94 13.46
C GLY A 47 -2.65 11.15 14.57
N VAL A 48 -2.57 10.22 15.53
CA VAL A 48 -1.46 10.08 16.47
C VAL A 48 -0.37 9.34 15.69
N PRO A 49 0.75 9.99 15.34
CA PRO A 49 1.89 9.25 14.82
C PRO A 49 2.21 8.17 15.87
N GLN A 50 2.23 6.89 15.47
CA GLN A 50 2.85 5.88 16.32
C GLN A 50 4.23 6.42 16.67
N LYS A 51 4.43 6.68 17.96
CA LYS A 51 5.42 7.62 18.49
C LYS A 51 6.80 7.31 17.91
N GLY A 52 7.20 8.06 16.87
CA GLY A 52 8.57 8.08 16.34
C GLY A 52 8.85 7.38 15.00
N GLN A 53 7.88 6.90 14.22
CA GLN A 53 8.22 6.08 13.03
C GLN A 53 7.85 6.64 11.64
N ASP A 54 6.75 7.37 11.46
CA ASP A 54 6.33 7.78 10.10
C ASP A 54 6.59 9.25 9.76
N ALA A 55 7.87 9.55 9.45
CA ALA A 55 8.27 10.83 8.86
C ALA A 55 7.59 11.08 7.50
N TYR A 56 7.14 10.02 6.82
CA TYR A 56 6.47 10.09 5.52
C TYR A 56 5.16 10.89 5.58
N PHE A 57 4.23 10.51 6.46
CA PHE A 57 2.89 11.13 6.53
C PHE A 57 2.85 12.48 7.24
N THR A 58 3.90 12.82 7.99
CA THR A 58 4.02 14.09 8.72
C THR A 58 4.71 15.19 7.90
N HIS A 59 5.28 14.85 6.73
CA HIS A 59 5.93 15.81 5.85
C HIS A 59 4.94 16.81 5.23
N GLU A 60 5.32 18.09 5.12
CA GLU A 60 4.44 19.19 4.64
C GLU A 60 3.86 18.93 3.24
N SER A 61 4.66 18.37 2.33
CA SER A 61 4.19 17.99 0.99
C SER A 61 3.17 16.84 1.00
N ARG A 62 3.08 16.04 2.08
CA ARG A 62 2.15 14.91 2.20
C ARG A 62 0.93 15.24 3.05
N SER A 63 1.06 16.16 4.01
CA SER A 63 -0.02 16.56 4.92
C SER A 63 -1.08 17.46 4.27
N THR A 64 -0.71 18.20 3.22
CA THR A 64 -1.57 19.18 2.55
C THR A 64 -2.42 18.59 1.41
N HIS A 65 -2.09 17.39 0.93
CA HIS A 65 -2.84 16.75 -0.14
C HIS A 65 -4.04 15.96 0.41
N PRO A 66 -5.28 16.26 0.01
CA PRO A 66 -6.39 15.37 0.30
C PRO A 66 -6.08 14.04 -0.38
N LEU A 67 -6.07 12.96 0.41
CA LEU A 67 -5.80 11.58 -0.02
C LEU A 67 -6.95 11.06 -0.90
N PHE A 68 -7.28 11.74 -1.98
CA PHE A 68 -7.97 11.11 -3.09
C PHE A 68 -6.99 10.11 -3.69
N CYS A 69 -7.46 8.91 -4.07
CA CYS A 69 -6.64 7.94 -4.79
C CYS A 69 -5.98 8.60 -5.99
N GLN A 70 -4.69 8.91 -5.85
CA GLN A 70 -3.87 9.44 -6.91
C GLN A 70 -2.74 8.44 -7.10
N PRO A 71 -2.74 7.67 -8.19
CA PRO A 71 -1.58 6.88 -8.53
C PRO A 71 -0.41 7.83 -8.80
N CYS A 72 0.72 7.63 -8.14
CA CYS A 72 1.96 8.34 -8.43
C CYS A 72 1.85 9.88 -8.35
N PRO A 73 1.41 10.45 -7.20
CA PRO A 73 1.34 11.91 -7.06
C PRO A 73 2.73 12.51 -7.25
N TYR A 74 3.75 11.86 -6.72
CA TYR A 74 5.15 12.20 -6.95
C TYR A 74 5.78 11.09 -7.77
N LEU A 75 6.36 11.46 -8.90
CA LEU A 75 7.11 10.56 -9.75
C LEU A 75 8.30 11.35 -10.29
N GLN A 76 9.48 10.78 -10.16
CA GLN A 76 10.72 11.35 -10.63
C GLN A 76 11.40 10.33 -11.55
N ARG A 77 11.88 10.80 -12.69
CA ARG A 77 12.76 10.06 -13.58
C ARG A 77 14.16 10.62 -13.50
N THR A 78 15.17 9.77 -13.40
CA THR A 78 16.56 10.19 -13.58
C THR A 78 17.21 9.26 -14.58
N ARG A 79 17.71 9.81 -15.69
CA ARG A 79 18.48 9.05 -16.67
C ARG A 79 19.90 8.85 -16.16
N LEU A 80 20.26 7.59 -15.91
CA LEU A 80 21.59 7.18 -15.51
C LEU A 80 22.53 7.10 -16.73
N ALA A 81 23.83 7.32 -16.52
CA ALA A 81 24.82 6.98 -17.52
C ALA A 81 24.92 5.44 -17.65
N VAL A 82 25.34 4.96 -18.83
CA VAL A 82 25.36 3.52 -19.18
C VAL A 82 26.11 2.66 -18.14
N ASP A 83 27.16 3.20 -17.53
CA ASP A 83 28.01 2.50 -16.56
C ASP A 83 27.93 3.10 -15.14
N ALA A 84 26.94 3.95 -14.87
CA ALA A 84 26.77 4.51 -13.53
C ALA A 84 26.30 3.41 -12.56
N PRO A 85 26.87 3.34 -11.34
CA PRO A 85 26.30 2.48 -10.32
C PRO A 85 24.86 2.90 -10.04
N LEU A 86 23.97 1.92 -9.82
CA LEU A 86 22.61 2.21 -9.38
C LEU A 86 22.68 3.02 -8.08
N PRO A 87 22.05 4.20 -8.03
CA PRO A 87 22.02 4.96 -6.79
C PRO A 87 21.29 4.15 -5.72
N GLY A 88 21.71 4.32 -4.46
CA GLY A 88 20.98 3.76 -3.33
C GLY A 88 19.56 4.33 -3.24
N ILE A 89 18.76 3.75 -2.35
CA ILE A 89 17.40 4.23 -2.07
C ILE A 89 17.49 5.72 -1.71
N PRO A 90 16.73 6.60 -2.38
CA PRO A 90 16.73 8.01 -2.02
C PRO A 90 16.28 8.14 -0.56
N SER A 91 17.14 8.71 0.27
CA SER A 91 16.85 8.99 1.69
C SER A 91 15.89 10.18 1.86
N ALA A 92 15.63 10.93 0.78
CA ALA A 92 14.72 12.06 0.76
C ALA A 92 13.41 11.70 0.07
N LEU A 93 12.29 12.14 0.66
CA LEU A 93 10.95 11.99 0.09
C LEU A 93 10.82 12.75 -1.23
N LEU A 94 10.04 12.21 -2.17
CA LEU A 94 9.77 12.85 -3.46
C LEU A 94 8.83 14.04 -3.27
N ALA A 95 9.33 15.25 -3.06
CA ALA A 95 8.46 16.41 -2.82
C ALA A 95 8.04 17.15 -4.11
N ASP A 96 8.93 17.22 -5.09
CA ASP A 96 8.75 17.97 -6.35
C ASP A 96 9.18 17.13 -7.56
N ASP A 97 8.65 17.44 -8.74
CA ASP A 97 9.13 16.81 -9.98
C ASP A 97 10.53 17.35 -10.34
N LYS A 98 11.56 16.58 -9.98
CA LYS A 98 12.97 16.84 -10.30
C LYS A 98 13.47 15.91 -11.40
N SER A 99 12.60 15.56 -12.35
CA SER A 99 12.96 14.61 -13.38
C SER A 99 14.01 15.16 -14.34
N GLU A 100 14.99 14.33 -14.66
CA GLU A 100 16.05 14.62 -15.61
C GLU A 100 16.17 13.46 -16.62
N PRO A 101 15.81 13.66 -17.90
CA PRO A 101 15.18 14.87 -18.45
C PRO A 101 13.73 15.05 -17.91
N PRO A 102 13.17 16.27 -17.99
CA PRO A 102 11.80 16.55 -17.58
C PRO A 102 10.79 15.59 -18.21
N LEU A 103 9.79 15.16 -17.43
CA LEU A 103 8.75 14.24 -17.92
C LEU A 103 7.81 14.89 -18.93
N ALA A 104 7.49 16.16 -18.70
CA ALA A 104 6.67 16.97 -19.58
C ALA A 104 7.37 18.31 -19.82
N PRO A 105 7.09 18.98 -20.96
CA PRO A 105 7.49 20.37 -21.15
C PRO A 105 6.96 21.26 -20.01
N PRO A 106 7.61 22.39 -19.72
CA PRO A 106 7.05 23.40 -18.82
C PRO A 106 5.70 23.87 -19.36
N LEU A 107 4.61 23.53 -18.68
CA LEU A 107 3.26 24.01 -18.98
C LEU A 107 2.89 25.07 -17.95
N ASN A 108 3.11 26.34 -18.31
CA ASN A 108 2.73 27.53 -17.53
C ASN A 108 3.43 27.67 -16.17
N ASP A 109 4.78 27.68 -16.16
CA ASP A 109 5.65 27.92 -14.99
C ASP A 109 5.46 27.02 -13.75
N ASP A 110 4.44 26.16 -13.74
CA ASP A 110 4.05 25.29 -12.63
C ASP A 110 4.24 23.80 -12.98
N PHE A 111 5.37 23.22 -12.56
CA PHE A 111 5.66 21.78 -12.62
C PHE A 111 4.97 21.02 -11.47
N THR A 112 3.65 21.08 -11.41
CA THR A 112 2.86 20.38 -10.39
C THR A 112 2.44 18.97 -10.86
N PRO A 113 2.20 18.03 -9.93
CA PRO A 113 1.57 16.74 -10.26
C PRO A 113 0.29 16.86 -11.09
N THR A 114 -0.50 17.91 -10.86
CA THR A 114 -1.77 18.16 -11.53
C THR A 114 -1.58 18.56 -13.00
N THR A 115 -0.65 19.47 -13.30
CA THR A 115 -0.37 19.90 -14.68
C THR A 115 0.22 18.75 -15.49
N ARG A 116 1.15 17.99 -14.90
CA ARG A 116 1.71 16.78 -15.51
C ARG A 116 0.64 15.73 -15.82
N ARG A 117 -0.25 15.44 -14.86
CA ARG A 117 -1.36 14.49 -15.08
C ARG A 117 -2.27 14.93 -16.23
N LYS A 118 -2.58 16.23 -16.32
CA LYS A 118 -3.37 16.79 -17.42
C LYS A 118 -2.66 16.58 -18.76
N TYR A 119 -1.35 16.83 -18.84
CA TYR A 119 -0.56 16.64 -20.06
C TYR A 119 -0.61 15.20 -20.58
N PHE A 120 -0.41 14.21 -19.70
CA PHE A 120 -0.42 12.79 -20.06
C PHE A 120 -1.83 12.19 -20.21
N THR A 121 -2.88 12.99 -20.14
CA THR A 121 -4.24 12.54 -20.51
C THR A 121 -4.32 12.27 -22.02
N ASP A 122 -3.56 13.03 -22.82
CA ASP A 122 -3.43 12.82 -24.26
C ASP A 122 -2.62 11.55 -24.57
N GLU A 123 -3.09 10.75 -25.52
CA GLU A 123 -2.38 9.56 -25.98
C GLU A 123 -1.12 9.90 -26.79
N THR A 124 -1.13 11.02 -27.51
CA THR A 124 -0.01 11.46 -28.36
C THR A 124 1.22 11.75 -27.49
N HIS A 125 1.05 12.54 -26.43
CA HIS A 125 2.11 12.82 -25.46
C HIS A 125 2.63 11.56 -24.76
N ARG A 126 1.75 10.59 -24.48
CA ARG A 126 2.14 9.31 -23.88
C ARG A 126 2.99 8.46 -24.83
N LYS A 127 2.72 8.49 -26.14
CA LYS A 127 3.48 7.73 -27.15
C LYS A 127 4.84 8.36 -27.47
N GLU A 128 4.94 9.69 -27.36
CA GLU A 128 6.21 10.41 -27.52
C GLU A 128 7.19 10.05 -26.39
N PHE A 129 6.66 9.77 -25.21
CA PHE A 129 7.47 9.44 -24.04
C PHE A 129 7.80 7.94 -23.98
N THR A 130 9.10 7.60 -24.07
CA THR A 130 9.58 6.22 -23.94
C THR A 130 10.58 6.09 -22.79
N PHE A 131 10.37 5.04 -21.99
CA PHE A 131 11.32 4.64 -20.96
C PHE A 131 12.42 3.78 -21.58
N THR A 132 13.64 4.00 -21.12
CA THR A 132 14.86 3.27 -21.50
C THR A 132 15.40 2.50 -20.29
N PRO A 133 16.21 1.45 -20.49
CA PRO A 133 16.84 0.73 -19.37
C PRO A 133 17.71 1.61 -18.48
N GLN A 134 18.11 2.80 -18.94
CA GLN A 134 18.88 3.78 -18.19
C GLN A 134 18.00 4.69 -17.32
N ASP A 135 16.67 4.59 -17.42
CA ASP A 135 15.77 5.46 -16.67
C ASP A 135 15.46 4.85 -15.30
N LEU A 136 15.98 5.50 -14.25
CA LEU A 136 15.56 5.21 -12.88
C LEU A 136 14.24 5.93 -12.60
N ILE A 137 13.22 5.18 -12.20
CA ILE A 137 11.90 5.71 -11.85
C ILE A 137 11.67 5.56 -10.35
N ASN A 138 11.52 6.69 -9.68
CA ASN A 138 11.09 6.76 -8.29
C ASN A 138 9.66 7.28 -8.28
N ALA A 139 8.73 6.57 -7.65
CA ALA A 139 7.34 7.00 -7.59
C ALA A 139 6.68 6.56 -6.29
N ASP A 140 5.78 7.39 -5.80
CA ASP A 140 4.96 7.07 -4.63
C ASP A 140 3.63 6.44 -5.06
N PHE A 141 3.05 5.57 -4.25
CA PHE A 141 1.67 5.14 -4.47
C PHE A 141 0.88 5.34 -3.19
N CYS A 142 -0.08 6.29 -3.22
CA CYS A 142 -0.90 6.64 -2.08
C CYS A 142 -2.34 6.19 -2.32
N HIS A 143 -2.85 5.31 -1.45
CA HIS A 143 -4.24 4.89 -1.43
C HIS A 143 -4.95 5.47 -0.21
N GLY A 144 -5.91 6.37 -0.42
CA GLY A 144 -6.54 7.12 0.68
C GLY A 144 -7.88 6.58 1.18
N TYR A 145 -8.47 5.61 0.49
CA TYR A 145 -9.79 5.09 0.86
C TYR A 145 -9.75 3.90 1.81
N LEU A 146 -8.63 3.20 1.94
CA LEU A 146 -8.48 2.07 2.85
C LEU A 146 -7.57 2.50 4.00
N GLN A 147 -8.07 2.36 5.22
CA GLN A 147 -7.33 2.63 6.44
C GLN A 147 -7.05 1.31 7.16
N PHE A 148 -5.82 1.18 7.65
CA PHE A 148 -5.38 0.02 8.42
C PHE A 148 -4.99 0.51 9.83
N PRO A 149 -5.06 -0.34 10.87
CA PRO A 149 -5.37 -1.77 10.83
C PRO A 149 -6.87 -2.12 10.79
N GLY A 150 -7.79 -1.19 11.12
CA GLY A 150 -9.23 -1.46 11.18
C GLY A 150 -9.96 -1.78 9.86
N LEU A 151 -9.26 -1.79 8.72
CA LEU A 151 -9.82 -1.97 7.37
C LEU A 151 -11.05 -1.07 7.11
N THR A 152 -10.96 0.20 7.47
CA THR A 152 -12.05 1.16 7.26
C THR A 152 -11.99 1.73 5.85
N PHE A 153 -13.09 1.60 5.11
CA PHE A 153 -13.28 2.22 3.80
C PHE A 153 -13.86 3.61 3.94
N SER A 154 -13.06 4.64 3.71
CA SER A 154 -13.47 6.06 3.76
C SER A 154 -13.80 6.56 2.36
N LEU A 155 -15.03 6.99 2.11
CA LEU A 155 -15.45 7.63 0.85
C LEU A 155 -15.45 9.16 0.96
N PRO A 156 -15.32 9.89 -0.16
CA PRO A 156 -15.54 11.33 -0.20
C PRO A 156 -16.94 11.70 0.34
N GLY A 157 -17.01 12.73 1.17
CA GLY A 157 -18.27 13.15 1.83
C GLY A 157 -18.42 12.68 3.28
N GLY A 158 -17.36 12.12 3.89
CA GLY A 158 -17.33 11.77 5.31
C GLY A 158 -17.99 10.44 5.66
N ILE A 159 -18.28 9.61 4.66
CA ILE A 159 -18.86 8.28 4.86
C ILE A 159 -17.74 7.29 5.11
N GLN A 160 -17.81 6.55 6.22
CA GLN A 160 -16.86 5.52 6.59
C GLN A 160 -17.60 4.20 6.78
N PHE A 161 -17.07 3.12 6.20
CA PHE A 161 -17.57 1.77 6.37
C PHE A 161 -16.49 0.90 6.99
N ASP A 162 -16.79 0.27 8.12
CA ASP A 162 -15.96 -0.80 8.67
C ASP A 162 -16.10 -2.04 7.78
N LEU A 163 -15.04 -2.41 7.06
CA LEU A 163 -15.02 -3.63 6.25
C LEU A 163 -14.64 -4.86 7.07
N MET A 164 -14.15 -4.70 8.31
CA MET A 164 -13.62 -5.79 9.12
C MET A 164 -14.69 -6.87 9.42
N SER A 165 -15.93 -6.44 9.62
CA SER A 165 -17.10 -7.33 9.80
C SER A 165 -17.39 -8.23 8.59
N TYR A 166 -16.98 -7.81 7.39
CA TYR A 166 -17.17 -8.53 6.13
C TYR A 166 -15.87 -9.09 5.56
N TYR A 167 -14.76 -8.93 6.30
CA TYR A 167 -13.45 -9.30 5.81
C TYR A 167 -13.18 -10.78 6.09
N ASP A 168 -13.14 -11.57 5.02
CA ASP A 168 -12.85 -13.01 5.04
C ASP A 168 -11.34 -13.31 4.98
N GLU A 169 -10.50 -12.43 5.55
CA GLU A 169 -9.03 -12.59 5.55
C GLU A 169 -8.39 -12.67 4.15
N ARG A 170 -9.13 -12.25 3.11
CA ARG A 170 -8.67 -12.31 1.73
C ARG A 170 -7.67 -11.19 1.44
N PRO A 171 -6.52 -11.48 0.84
CA PRO A 171 -5.54 -10.46 0.53
C PRO A 171 -6.09 -9.38 -0.40
N VAL A 172 -5.80 -8.12 -0.05
CA VAL A 172 -5.98 -6.97 -0.93
C VAL A 172 -4.70 -6.77 -1.72
N HIS A 173 -4.78 -6.91 -3.04
CA HIS A 173 -3.62 -6.77 -3.93
C HIS A 173 -3.64 -5.44 -4.69
N PHE A 174 -2.54 -4.71 -4.56
CA PHE A 174 -2.19 -3.62 -5.46
C PHE A 174 -1.20 -4.15 -6.50
N VAL A 175 -1.60 -4.13 -7.77
CA VAL A 175 -0.84 -4.71 -8.88
C VAL A 175 -0.40 -3.61 -9.83
N CYS A 176 0.91 -3.45 -9.98
CA CYS A 176 1.49 -2.64 -11.05
C CYS A 176 1.66 -3.53 -12.29
N LYS A 177 0.98 -3.18 -13.39
CA LYS A 177 0.98 -3.98 -14.64
C LYS A 177 0.88 -3.11 -15.88
N GLN A 178 1.31 -3.67 -17.00
CA GLN A 178 1.11 -3.07 -18.32
C GLN A 178 -0.39 -3.01 -18.65
N ARG A 179 -0.85 -1.89 -19.21
CA ARG A 179 -2.22 -1.76 -19.70
C ARG A 179 -2.38 -2.53 -21.01
N GLY A 180 -3.34 -3.47 -21.07
CA GLY A 180 -3.68 -4.23 -22.27
C GLY A 180 -2.88 -5.52 -22.49
N ASN A 181 -1.89 -5.80 -21.65
CA ASN A 181 -1.17 -7.07 -21.61
C ASN A 181 -1.24 -7.64 -20.18
N GLU A 182 -0.85 -8.90 -19.99
CA GLU A 182 -0.75 -9.54 -18.67
C GLU A 182 0.60 -9.31 -17.97
N GLY A 183 1.53 -8.55 -18.59
CA GLY A 183 2.82 -8.24 -18.00
C GLY A 183 2.70 -7.50 -16.67
N ARG A 184 3.14 -8.14 -15.58
CA ARG A 184 3.17 -7.59 -14.22
C ARG A 184 4.57 -7.08 -13.90
N PHE A 185 4.66 -5.94 -13.23
CA PHE A 185 5.91 -5.38 -12.75
C PHE A 185 6.15 -5.80 -11.30
N PHE A 186 5.16 -5.55 -10.43
CA PHE A 186 5.20 -5.95 -9.04
C PHE A 186 3.79 -6.00 -8.44
N VAL A 187 3.67 -6.67 -7.31
CA VAL A 187 2.47 -6.79 -6.48
C VAL A 187 2.80 -6.42 -5.04
N VAL A 188 1.93 -5.64 -4.42
CA VAL A 188 1.92 -5.40 -2.97
C VAL A 188 0.61 -5.97 -2.44
N SER A 189 0.70 -6.83 -1.44
CA SER A 189 -0.42 -7.57 -0.86
C SER A 189 -0.58 -7.24 0.62
N PHE A 190 -1.80 -6.97 1.03
CA PHE A 190 -2.18 -6.68 2.41
C PHE A 190 -3.18 -7.73 2.91
N ILE A 191 -2.92 -8.33 4.07
CA ILE A 191 -3.84 -9.24 4.74
C ILE A 191 -4.03 -8.75 6.17
N VAL A 192 -5.28 -8.54 6.58
CA VAL A 192 -5.62 -8.25 7.98
C VAL A 192 -5.95 -9.57 8.68
N LEU A 193 -5.17 -9.94 9.68
CA LEU A 193 -5.42 -11.16 10.44
C LEU A 193 -6.39 -10.83 11.58
N LYS A 194 -7.47 -11.60 11.72
CA LYS A 194 -8.32 -11.55 12.91
C LYS A 194 -7.53 -12.20 14.06
N ASP A 195 -7.58 -11.58 15.23
CA ASP A 195 -7.14 -12.28 16.44
C ASP A 195 -8.03 -13.53 16.54
N GLY A 196 -7.42 -14.71 16.58
CA GLY A 196 -8.17 -15.95 16.74
C GLY A 196 -9.02 -15.86 17.99
N ASP A 197 -10.29 -16.22 17.86
CA ASP A 197 -11.15 -16.44 19.01
C ASP A 197 -10.38 -17.38 19.96
N GLU A 198 -10.11 -16.91 21.18
CA GLU A 198 -9.83 -17.84 22.26
C GLU A 198 -11.02 -18.79 22.25
N GLU A 199 -10.81 -20.06 21.88
CA GLU A 199 -11.84 -21.08 22.04
C GLU A 199 -12.28 -20.98 23.50
N GLU A 200 -13.46 -20.40 23.74
CA GLU A 200 -14.14 -20.46 25.01
C GLU A 200 -14.24 -21.95 25.32
N GLY A 201 -13.38 -22.43 26.21
CA GLY A 201 -13.50 -23.77 26.76
C GLY A 201 -14.92 -23.89 27.26
N GLU A 202 -15.68 -24.80 26.66
CA GLU A 202 -16.94 -25.25 27.23
C GLU A 202 -16.60 -25.81 28.62
N ASP A 203 -16.80 -25.00 29.65
CA ASP A 203 -16.92 -25.47 31.02
C ASP A 203 -18.15 -26.39 31.02
N GLU A 204 -17.92 -27.69 30.83
CA GLU A 204 -18.88 -28.74 31.18
C GLU A 204 -19.18 -28.63 32.68
N ASP A 205 -20.16 -27.81 33.04
CA ASP A 205 -20.76 -27.78 34.37
C ASP A 205 -21.53 -29.10 34.56
N GLY A 206 -20.79 -30.13 34.97
CA GLY A 206 -21.26 -31.45 35.32
C GLY A 206 -22.09 -31.41 36.61
N ASN A 207 -23.29 -30.83 36.53
CA ASN A 207 -24.28 -30.90 37.60
C ASN A 207 -24.88 -32.32 37.63
N ASN A 208 -24.24 -33.22 38.37
CA ASN A 208 -24.79 -34.54 38.73
C ASN A 208 -25.99 -34.37 39.67
N VAL A 209 -27.17 -34.13 39.11
CA VAL A 209 -28.43 -34.39 39.80
C VAL A 209 -28.75 -35.88 39.61
N ALA A 210 -28.59 -36.65 40.68
CA ALA A 210 -29.00 -38.05 40.71
C ALA A 210 -30.50 -38.19 40.39
N PRO A 211 -30.92 -39.22 39.62
CA PRO A 211 -32.33 -39.45 39.36
C PRO A 211 -33.03 -39.86 40.66
N VAL A 212 -34.04 -39.09 41.05
CA VAL A 212 -34.91 -39.38 42.19
C VAL A 212 -35.78 -40.58 41.83
N ASP A 213 -35.48 -41.71 42.46
CA ASP A 213 -36.26 -42.95 42.39
C ASP A 213 -37.67 -42.69 42.94
N SER A 214 -38.67 -42.75 42.06
CA SER A 214 -40.08 -42.62 42.39
C SER A 214 -40.71 -44.01 42.48
N SER A 215 -40.33 -44.75 43.52
CA SER A 215 -41.05 -45.94 43.96
C SER A 215 -40.98 -46.01 45.49
N ASP A 216 -41.90 -45.30 46.15
CA ASP A 216 -42.47 -45.66 47.46
C ASP A 216 -43.36 -44.50 47.97
N ILE A 217 -44.64 -44.54 47.62
CA ILE A 217 -45.69 -44.00 48.48
C ILE A 217 -46.91 -44.93 48.41
N ASP A 218 -47.14 -45.62 49.53
CA ASP A 218 -48.38 -46.30 49.92
C ASP A 218 -49.40 -45.26 50.43
#